data_AF-A0A1Z9H800-F1
#
_entry.id   AF-A0A1Z9H800-F1
#
_cell.length_a   1.000
_cell.length_b   1.000
_cell.length_c   1.000
_cell.angle_alpha   90.00
_cell.angle_beta   90.00
_cell.angle_gamma   90.00
#
_symmetry.space_group_name_H-M   'P 1'
#
loop_
_entity.id
_entity.type
_entity.pdbx_description
1 polymer ?
#
loop_
_entity_poly.entity_id
_entity_poly.type
_entity_poly.pdbx_seq_one_letter_code
_entity_poly.pdbx_strand_id
1 'polypeptide(L)'
;MITVVATGGFDPIHSGHIEYLKEASCCGVRLIVGVNSDEWLERKKGRYFMPYEERAAIVEALSCVDKVISFDDKDGSAIHCLEQVKLFYPNDTIVFVNGGDRTSDNIPEMAVEGIEFQFGIGGQSKKNSSSWILKEWSQPTVQRAWGTYTVLDTNGTWQVKELSFDAGKSLSDQRHSHRSEHWHVVSGSILMELDYGMKRTEAKVYWPGQSIDIPKGVWHKATNVGTEAAKVIEVWLGDIFDENDIERRD
;
A
#
# COMPACT_ATOMS: atom_id res chain seq x y z
N MET A 1 -1.14 35.79 18.88
CA MET A 1 -2.14 34.70 18.72
C MET A 1 -1.39 33.38 18.62
N ILE A 2 -2.07 32.22 18.64
CA ILE A 2 -1.39 30.92 18.44
C ILE A 2 -1.57 30.52 16.98
N THR A 3 -0.45 30.42 16.26
CA THR A 3 -0.41 29.86 14.90
C THR A 3 0.15 28.45 14.97
N VAL A 4 -0.67 27.48 14.59
CA VAL A 4 -0.30 26.08 14.50
C VAL A 4 0.30 25.80 13.13
N VAL A 5 1.38 25.04 13.08
CA VAL A 5 2.04 24.60 11.86
C VAL A 5 2.03 23.08 11.81
N ALA A 6 1.46 22.53 10.75
CA ALA A 6 1.54 21.10 10.43
C ALA A 6 2.26 20.93 9.09
N THR A 7 3.05 19.87 8.92
CA THR A 7 3.65 19.55 7.62
C THR A 7 3.40 18.11 7.20
N GLY A 8 3.46 17.87 5.89
CA GLY A 8 3.34 16.52 5.35
C GLY A 8 3.42 16.43 3.84
N GLY A 9 3.62 15.19 3.36
CA GLY A 9 3.59 14.87 1.94
C GLY A 9 2.17 14.76 1.38
N PHE A 10 1.19 14.34 2.19
CA PHE A 10 -0.23 14.29 1.82
C PHE A 10 -0.49 13.57 0.47
N ASP A 11 0.12 12.39 0.29
CA ASP A 11 0.18 11.74 -1.03
C ASP A 11 -0.12 10.22 -1.03
N PRO A 12 -1.31 9.80 -1.51
CA PRO A 12 -2.53 10.61 -1.60
C PRO A 12 -3.13 10.97 -0.23
N ILE A 13 -3.92 12.05 -0.19
CA ILE A 13 -4.71 12.45 0.97
C ILE A 13 -5.75 11.37 1.30
N HIS A 14 -5.98 11.14 2.60
CA HIS A 14 -6.94 10.17 3.11
C HIS A 14 -7.48 10.63 4.47
N SER A 15 -8.47 9.90 5.01
CA SER A 15 -9.14 10.26 6.27
C SER A 15 -8.18 10.49 7.46
N GLY A 16 -7.11 9.71 7.57
CA GLY A 16 -6.08 9.94 8.59
C GLY A 16 -5.40 11.31 8.53
N HIS A 17 -5.12 11.84 7.32
CA HIS A 17 -4.59 13.21 7.18
C HIS A 17 -5.63 14.26 7.56
N ILE A 18 -6.89 14.03 7.20
CA ILE A 18 -7.99 14.94 7.52
C ILE A 18 -8.19 15.03 9.03
N GLU A 19 -8.19 13.90 9.74
CA GLU A 19 -8.35 13.88 11.21
C GLU A 19 -7.16 14.57 11.90
N TYR A 20 -5.94 14.28 11.45
CA TYR A 20 -4.74 14.95 11.94
C TYR A 20 -4.82 16.47 11.79
N LEU A 21 -5.21 16.99 10.62
CA LEU A 21 -5.32 18.43 10.39
C LEU A 21 -6.47 19.06 11.19
N LYS A 22 -7.59 18.35 11.37
CA LYS A 22 -8.69 18.81 12.24
C LYS A 22 -8.25 18.94 13.68
N GLU A 23 -7.58 17.92 14.23
CA GLU A 23 -7.06 17.98 15.59
C GLU A 23 -5.99 19.08 15.74
N ALA A 24 -5.11 19.23 14.75
CA ALA A 24 -4.13 20.32 14.71
C ALA A 24 -4.79 21.70 14.76
N SER A 25 -5.89 21.89 14.03
CA SER A 25 -6.62 23.18 14.01
C SER A 25 -7.19 23.57 15.38
N CYS A 26 -7.43 22.60 16.28
CA CYS A 26 -7.90 22.85 17.64
C CYS A 26 -6.79 23.36 18.59
N CYS A 27 -5.52 23.29 18.19
CA CYS A 27 -4.37 23.69 19.02
C CYS A 27 -4.08 25.20 18.97
N GLY A 28 -4.80 25.98 18.16
CA GLY A 28 -4.61 27.42 18.05
C GLY A 28 -5.76 28.10 17.34
N VAL A 29 -5.54 29.35 16.93
CA VAL A 29 -6.58 30.13 16.21
C VAL A 29 -6.40 30.11 14.70
N ARG A 30 -5.27 29.56 14.24
CA ARG A 30 -4.90 29.46 12.83
C ARG A 30 -4.07 28.21 12.60
N LEU A 31 -4.36 27.48 11.53
CA LEU A 31 -3.58 26.36 11.04
C LEU A 31 -2.92 26.70 9.70
N ILE A 32 -1.60 26.72 9.69
CA ILE A 32 -0.77 26.79 8.48
C ILE A 32 -0.28 25.38 8.17
N VAL A 33 -0.47 24.94 6.93
CA VAL A 33 -0.01 23.62 6.48
C VAL A 33 1.12 23.76 5.47
N GLY A 34 2.31 23.27 5.82
CA GLY A 34 3.39 23.14 4.85
C GLY A 34 3.24 21.83 4.07
N VAL A 35 3.09 21.92 2.74
CA VAL A 35 3.03 20.75 1.87
C VAL A 35 4.42 20.50 1.29
N ASN A 36 4.96 19.29 1.48
CA ASN A 36 6.27 18.91 0.95
C ASN A 36 6.30 18.91 -0.58
N SER A 37 7.48 19.17 -1.14
CA SER A 37 7.75 19.15 -2.59
C SER A 37 7.59 17.76 -3.20
N ASP A 38 7.46 17.71 -4.53
CA ASP A 38 7.45 16.45 -5.27
C ASP A 38 8.80 15.75 -5.16
N GLU A 39 9.89 16.49 -5.22
CA GLU A 39 11.25 15.96 -5.06
C GLU A 39 11.46 15.34 -3.67
N TRP A 40 10.83 15.88 -2.62
CA TRP A 40 10.88 15.27 -1.28
C TRP A 40 10.15 13.93 -1.25
N LEU A 41 8.99 13.82 -1.91
CA LEU A 41 8.27 12.56 -2.04
C LEU A 41 9.07 11.55 -2.85
N GLU A 42 9.75 11.96 -3.92
CA GLU A 42 10.65 11.11 -4.69
C GLU A 42 11.82 10.62 -3.85
N ARG A 43 12.50 11.50 -3.10
CA ARG A 43 13.60 11.10 -2.18
C ARG A 43 13.11 10.09 -1.14
N LYS A 44 11.89 10.25 -0.64
CA LYS A 44 11.34 9.43 0.46
C LYS A 44 10.71 8.11 0.01
N LYS A 45 9.98 8.12 -1.11
CA LYS A 45 9.13 7.01 -1.58
C LYS A 45 9.48 6.50 -2.97
N GLY A 46 10.42 7.14 -3.66
CA GLY A 46 10.83 6.83 -5.04
C GLY A 46 9.95 7.47 -6.12
N ARG A 47 8.69 7.82 -5.81
CA ARG A 47 7.77 8.56 -6.69
C ARG A 47 6.66 9.23 -5.87
N TYR A 48 6.08 10.31 -6.39
CA TYR A 48 4.81 10.87 -5.93
C TYR A 48 3.64 10.31 -6.75
N PHE A 49 2.44 10.26 -6.16
CA PHE A 49 1.20 9.88 -6.84
C PHE A 49 0.47 11.12 -7.41
N MET A 50 0.35 12.19 -6.63
CA MET A 50 -0.17 13.49 -7.08
C MET A 50 0.91 14.56 -7.05
N PRO A 51 1.00 15.43 -8.08
CA PRO A 51 1.95 16.54 -8.09
C PRO A 51 1.62 17.55 -6.98
N TYR A 52 2.59 18.38 -6.65
CA TYR A 52 2.50 19.35 -5.56
C TYR A 52 1.25 20.23 -5.65
N GLU A 53 0.93 20.74 -6.84
CA GLU A 53 -0.19 21.66 -7.06
C GLU A 53 -1.53 21.02 -6.68
N GLU A 54 -1.74 19.74 -7.02
CA GLU A 54 -2.96 19.00 -6.70
C GLU A 54 -3.06 18.74 -5.19
N ARG A 55 -1.95 18.31 -4.56
CA ARG A 55 -1.91 18.07 -3.12
C ARG A 55 -2.18 19.35 -2.34
N ALA A 56 -1.53 20.45 -2.72
CA ALA A 56 -1.71 21.76 -2.10
C ALA A 56 -3.16 22.25 -2.26
N ALA A 57 -3.74 22.15 -3.45
CA ALA A 57 -5.11 22.58 -3.71
C ALA A 57 -6.14 21.81 -2.85
N ILE A 58 -5.98 20.48 -2.71
CA ILE A 58 -6.88 19.67 -1.89
C ILE A 58 -6.72 20.02 -0.40
N VAL A 59 -5.50 20.20 0.10
CA VAL A 59 -5.24 20.58 1.50
C VAL A 59 -5.80 21.98 1.80
N GLU A 60 -5.59 22.96 0.92
CA GLU A 60 -6.11 24.32 1.06
C GLU A 60 -7.65 24.35 1.11
N ALA A 61 -8.32 23.44 0.39
CA ALA A 61 -9.77 23.34 0.39
C ALA A 61 -10.37 22.77 1.70
N LEU A 62 -9.55 22.22 2.61
CA LEU A 62 -10.04 21.70 3.88
C LEU A 62 -10.43 22.85 4.80
N SER A 63 -11.67 22.85 5.29
CA SER A 63 -12.23 23.95 6.11
C SER A 63 -11.50 24.23 7.42
N CYS A 64 -10.61 23.35 7.86
CA CYS A 64 -9.79 23.50 9.08
C CYS A 64 -8.40 24.08 8.80
N VAL A 65 -8.03 24.28 7.53
CA VAL A 65 -6.76 24.83 7.08
C VAL A 65 -6.97 26.29 6.71
N ASP A 66 -6.18 27.19 7.29
CA ASP A 66 -6.26 28.63 6.99
C ASP A 66 -5.36 29.03 5.83
N LYS A 67 -4.24 28.32 5.63
CA LYS A 67 -3.30 28.56 4.53
C LYS A 67 -2.37 27.38 4.30
N VAL A 68 -2.11 27.06 3.04
CA VAL A 68 -1.03 26.17 2.61
C VAL A 68 0.19 26.97 2.17
N ILE A 69 1.38 26.46 2.49
CA ILE A 69 2.64 27.03 2.02
C ILE A 69 3.57 25.95 1.43
N SER A 70 4.27 26.31 0.37
CA SER A 70 5.46 25.61 -0.13
C SER A 70 6.70 26.03 0.65
N PHE A 71 7.68 25.15 0.78
CA PHE A 71 8.97 25.47 1.41
C PHE A 71 10.10 24.64 0.79
N ASP A 72 11.34 25.09 0.99
CA ASP A 72 12.52 24.30 0.60
C ASP A 72 12.71 23.17 1.62
N ASP A 73 12.60 21.94 1.17
CA ASP A 73 12.74 20.73 1.97
C ASP A 73 13.86 19.80 1.45
N LYS A 74 14.85 20.38 0.76
CA LYS A 74 16.03 19.65 0.25
C LYS A 74 16.83 18.96 1.35
N ASP A 75 16.87 19.55 2.54
CA ASP A 75 17.52 19.00 3.73
C ASP A 75 16.69 17.90 4.41
N GLY A 76 15.46 17.66 3.92
CA GLY A 76 14.52 16.68 4.45
C GLY A 76 13.72 17.16 5.66
N SER A 77 13.88 18.41 6.10
CA SER A 77 13.23 18.99 7.27
C SER A 77 12.12 19.99 6.91
N ALA A 78 11.39 20.44 7.92
CA ALA A 78 10.45 21.56 7.84
C ALA A 78 11.01 22.87 8.43
N ILE A 79 12.33 23.01 8.61
CA ILE A 79 12.96 24.22 9.18
C ILE A 79 12.57 25.47 8.37
N HIS A 80 12.73 25.43 7.06
CA HIS A 80 12.40 26.54 6.16
C HIS A 80 10.90 26.89 6.20
N CYS A 81 10.03 25.91 6.44
CA CYS A 81 8.60 26.15 6.65
C CYS A 81 8.38 27.00 7.90
N LEU A 82 8.98 26.61 9.02
CA LEU A 82 8.84 27.31 10.31
C LEU A 82 9.40 28.72 10.26
N GLU A 83 10.55 28.92 9.63
CA GLU A 83 11.15 30.24 9.42
C GLU A 83 10.22 31.16 8.61
N GLN A 84 9.62 30.66 7.53
CA GLN A 84 8.66 31.43 6.74
C GLN A 84 7.42 31.80 7.56
N VAL A 85 6.87 30.87 8.35
CA VAL A 85 5.71 31.17 9.22
C VAL A 85 6.05 32.24 10.25
N LYS A 86 7.23 32.20 10.87
CA LYS A 86 7.69 33.26 11.79
C LYS A 86 7.77 34.62 11.11
N LEU A 87 8.21 34.66 9.85
CA LEU A 87 8.25 35.91 9.08
C LEU A 87 6.84 36.44 8.75
N PHE A 88 5.89 35.56 8.46
CA PHE A 88 4.50 35.95 8.19
C PHE A 88 3.74 36.36 9.46
N TYR A 89 4.06 35.77 10.62
CA TYR A 89 3.38 36.00 11.89
C TYR A 89 4.37 36.25 13.05
N PRO A 90 5.16 37.34 13.00
CA PRO A 90 6.28 37.56 13.93
C PRO A 90 5.85 37.81 15.39
N ASN A 91 4.58 38.13 15.63
CA ASN A 91 4.02 38.38 16.96
C ASN A 91 3.20 37.20 17.51
N ASP A 92 3.11 36.10 16.76
CA ASP A 92 2.36 34.93 17.17
C ASP A 92 3.27 33.92 17.88
N THR A 93 2.69 33.19 18.84
CA THR A 93 3.29 31.96 19.36
C THR A 93 3.12 30.89 18.29
N ILE A 94 4.22 30.34 17.79
CA ILE A 94 4.20 29.31 16.76
C ILE A 94 4.28 27.94 17.41
N VAL A 95 3.30 27.08 17.13
CA VAL A 95 3.24 25.70 17.64
C VAL A 95 3.38 24.74 16.46
N PHE A 96 4.48 23.99 16.40
CA PHE A 96 4.65 22.93 15.42
C PHE A 96 4.05 21.62 15.93
N VAL A 97 3.10 21.07 15.17
CA VAL A 97 2.44 19.81 15.50
C VAL A 97 2.92 18.68 14.59
N ASN A 98 2.95 17.47 15.14
CA ASN A 98 3.26 16.25 14.39
C ASN A 98 2.25 15.14 14.66
N GLY A 99 1.99 14.34 13.62
CA GLY A 99 1.08 13.20 13.70
C GLY A 99 1.73 11.91 14.25
N GLY A 100 0.95 11.11 14.97
CA GLY A 100 1.27 9.71 15.34
C GLY A 100 2.33 9.52 16.44
N ASP A 101 2.92 8.31 16.50
CA ASP A 101 3.87 7.85 17.55
C ASP A 101 5.29 8.46 17.45
N ARG A 102 5.44 9.66 16.89
CA ARG A 102 6.74 10.35 16.86
C ARG A 102 7.13 10.77 18.27
N THR A 103 7.90 9.91 18.93
CA THR A 103 8.49 10.15 20.24
C THR A 103 9.68 11.11 20.12
N SER A 104 9.41 12.38 20.40
CA SER A 104 10.20 13.39 21.13
C SER A 104 11.74 13.48 21.12
N ASP A 105 12.51 12.70 20.36
CA ASP A 105 13.98 12.76 20.47
C ASP A 105 14.59 13.41 19.22
N ASN A 106 14.80 14.74 19.30
CA ASN A 106 15.55 15.57 18.34
C ASN A 106 15.13 15.49 16.87
N ILE A 107 13.94 16.02 16.55
CA ILE A 107 13.63 16.35 15.15
C ILE A 107 14.42 17.60 14.72
N PRO A 108 14.88 17.71 13.45
CA PRO A 108 15.68 18.85 12.99
C PRO A 108 15.00 20.21 13.23
N GLU A 109 13.68 20.24 13.19
CA GLU A 109 12.86 21.43 13.41
C GLU A 109 13.07 22.06 14.79
N MET A 110 13.49 21.29 15.80
CA MET A 110 13.79 21.81 17.14
C MET A 110 15.00 22.75 17.18
N ALA A 111 15.78 22.82 16.10
CA ALA A 111 16.83 23.82 15.95
C ALA A 111 16.28 25.25 15.73
N VAL A 112 15.01 25.40 15.36
CA VAL A 112 14.37 26.71 15.15
C VAL A 112 13.97 27.29 16.50
N GLU A 113 14.62 28.37 16.91
CA GLU A 113 14.30 29.06 18.17
C GLU A 113 12.88 29.64 18.16
N GLY A 114 12.22 29.63 19.33
CA GLY A 114 10.91 30.27 19.50
C GLY A 114 9.73 29.50 18.89
N ILE A 115 9.89 28.18 18.68
CA ILE A 115 8.82 27.26 18.27
C ILE A 115 8.47 26.36 19.45
N GLU A 116 7.18 26.25 19.75
CA GLU A 116 6.65 25.25 20.67
C GLU A 116 6.32 23.96 19.91
N PHE A 117 6.52 22.79 20.52
CA PHE A 117 6.32 21.50 19.86
C PHE A 117 5.25 20.68 20.56
N GLN A 118 4.30 20.15 19.78
CA GLN A 118 3.27 19.25 20.27
C GLN A 118 3.22 17.97 19.42
N PHE A 119 3.31 16.82 20.09
CA PHE A 119 3.37 15.50 19.47
C PHE A 119 2.11 14.69 19.76
N GLY A 120 1.84 13.67 18.94
CA GLY A 120 0.73 12.75 19.16
C GLY A 120 -0.63 13.29 18.71
N ILE A 121 -0.66 14.25 17.79
CA ILE A 121 -1.91 14.77 17.18
C ILE A 121 -2.44 13.75 16.15
N GLY A 122 -3.75 13.55 16.07
CA GLY A 122 -4.41 12.62 15.15
C GLY A 122 -4.68 11.22 15.70
N GLY A 123 -4.49 11.01 17.02
CA GLY A 123 -4.76 9.78 17.74
C GLY A 123 -3.91 8.54 17.35
N GLN A 124 -4.06 7.45 18.11
CA GLN A 124 -3.39 6.17 17.83
C GLN A 124 -4.11 5.29 16.78
N SER A 125 -5.31 5.70 16.34
CA SER A 125 -6.04 4.93 15.33
C SER A 125 -5.58 5.31 13.92
N LYS A 126 -4.47 4.73 13.45
CA LYS A 126 -4.17 4.69 12.02
C LYS A 126 -5.23 3.84 11.32
N LYS A 127 -6.37 4.44 10.97
CA LYS A 127 -7.41 3.75 10.21
C LYS A 127 -6.95 3.39 8.80
N ASN A 128 -6.04 4.17 8.19
CA ASN A 128 -5.53 3.95 6.83
C ASN A 128 -4.14 4.59 6.62
N SER A 129 -3.34 4.06 5.69
CA SER A 129 -2.13 4.72 5.16
C SER A 129 -2.17 4.79 3.63
N SER A 130 -1.66 5.89 3.05
CA SER A 130 -1.62 6.09 1.59
C SER A 130 -0.96 4.92 0.84
N SER A 131 0.13 4.36 1.39
CA SER A 131 0.84 3.23 0.78
C SER A 131 0.02 1.94 0.77
N TRP A 132 -0.80 1.71 1.80
CA TRP A 132 -1.71 0.56 1.83
C TRP A 132 -2.83 0.70 0.79
N ILE A 133 -3.45 1.88 0.70
CA ILE A 133 -4.51 2.19 -0.28
C ILE A 133 -4.00 2.00 -1.72
N LEU A 134 -2.82 2.54 -2.04
CA LEU A 134 -2.25 2.44 -3.38
C LEU A 134 -1.86 1.00 -3.75
N LYS A 135 -1.36 0.22 -2.78
CA LYS A 135 -1.05 -1.19 -3.00
C LYS A 135 -2.31 -1.99 -3.32
N GLU A 136 -3.36 -1.86 -2.53
CA GLU A 136 -4.64 -2.55 -2.79
C GLU A 136 -5.29 -2.12 -4.11
N TRP A 137 -5.20 -0.84 -4.49
CA TRP A 137 -5.73 -0.37 -5.77
C TRP A 137 -4.98 -0.97 -6.98
N SER A 138 -3.65 -1.01 -6.92
CA SER A 138 -2.84 -1.55 -8.01
C SER A 138 -2.89 -3.08 -8.12
N GLN A 139 -3.15 -3.77 -7.01
CA GLN A 139 -3.09 -5.23 -6.89
C GLN A 139 -4.26 -5.70 -6.01
N PRO A 140 -5.51 -5.66 -6.51
CA PRO A 140 -6.67 -6.02 -5.71
C PRO A 140 -6.61 -7.51 -5.33
N THR A 141 -6.77 -7.76 -4.03
CA THR A 141 -6.91 -9.12 -3.52
C THR A 141 -8.37 -9.54 -3.61
N VAL A 142 -8.63 -10.65 -4.26
CA VAL A 142 -9.97 -11.19 -4.49
C VAL A 142 -10.21 -12.37 -3.56
N GLN A 143 -11.33 -12.33 -2.85
CA GLN A 143 -11.79 -13.40 -1.95
C GLN A 143 -12.55 -14.50 -2.74
N ARG A 144 -12.31 -15.74 -2.37
CA ARG A 144 -12.91 -16.96 -2.94
C ARG A 144 -13.22 -17.97 -1.83
N ALA A 145 -14.04 -18.97 -2.12
CA ALA A 145 -14.44 -19.99 -1.13
C ALA A 145 -13.26 -20.85 -0.60
N TRP A 146 -12.14 -20.85 -1.33
CA TRP A 146 -10.93 -21.59 -1.00
C TRP A 146 -9.82 -20.72 -0.39
N GLY A 147 -10.01 -19.40 -0.31
CA GLY A 147 -9.01 -18.44 0.18
C GLY A 147 -8.98 -17.18 -0.69
N THR A 148 -7.79 -16.70 -1.07
CA THR A 148 -7.63 -15.47 -1.87
C THR A 148 -6.69 -15.62 -3.04
N TYR A 149 -6.81 -14.70 -4.00
CA TYR A 149 -5.71 -14.43 -4.93
C TYR A 149 -5.48 -12.94 -5.12
N THR A 150 -4.24 -12.57 -5.43
CA THR A 150 -3.83 -11.21 -5.77
C THR A 150 -3.06 -11.24 -7.08
N VAL A 151 -3.46 -10.42 -8.05
CA VAL A 151 -2.67 -10.24 -9.28
C VAL A 151 -1.48 -9.34 -8.93
N LEU A 152 -0.27 -9.85 -9.12
CA LEU A 152 0.96 -9.14 -8.80
C LEU A 152 1.44 -8.30 -9.98
N ASP A 153 1.42 -8.86 -11.19
CA ASP A 153 1.84 -8.17 -12.41
C ASP A 153 1.34 -8.89 -13.68
N THR A 154 1.30 -8.19 -14.81
CA THR A 154 0.99 -8.73 -16.14
C THR A 154 1.54 -7.84 -17.25
N ASN A 155 1.91 -8.43 -18.38
CA ASN A 155 2.40 -7.69 -19.55
C ASN A 155 1.76 -8.15 -20.88
N GLY A 156 0.67 -8.92 -20.82
CA GLY A 156 -0.03 -9.48 -21.98
C GLY A 156 0.51 -10.81 -22.52
N THR A 157 1.75 -11.20 -22.21
CA THR A 157 2.31 -12.53 -22.54
C THR A 157 2.53 -13.42 -21.31
N TRP A 158 2.43 -12.83 -20.12
CA TRP A 158 2.36 -13.54 -18.86
C TRP A 158 1.52 -12.78 -17.84
N GLN A 159 1.09 -13.49 -16.79
CA GLN A 159 0.46 -12.92 -15.60
C GLN A 159 0.96 -13.65 -14.36
N VAL A 160 1.31 -12.90 -13.32
CA VAL A 160 1.74 -13.45 -12.02
C VAL A 160 0.69 -13.20 -10.97
N LYS A 161 0.36 -14.23 -10.19
CA LYS A 161 -0.56 -14.14 -9.05
C LYS A 161 0.06 -14.74 -7.80
N GLU A 162 -0.32 -14.19 -6.65
CA GLU A 162 -0.22 -14.90 -5.37
C GLU A 162 -1.58 -15.55 -5.10
N LEU A 163 -1.60 -16.86 -4.88
CA LEU A 163 -2.74 -17.62 -4.36
C LEU A 163 -2.49 -17.90 -2.88
N SER A 164 -3.50 -17.71 -2.03
CA SER A 164 -3.47 -18.10 -0.62
C SER A 164 -4.64 -19.03 -0.34
N PHE A 165 -4.35 -20.29 -0.05
CA PHE A 165 -5.35 -21.34 0.22
C PHE A 165 -5.57 -21.47 1.71
N ASP A 166 -6.81 -21.38 2.18
CA ASP A 166 -7.13 -21.68 3.56
C ASP A 166 -6.88 -23.17 3.87
N ALA A 167 -6.64 -23.50 5.14
CA ALA A 167 -6.37 -24.86 5.57
C ALA A 167 -7.49 -25.84 5.13
N GLY A 168 -7.11 -26.93 4.47
CA GLY A 168 -8.04 -27.95 3.96
C GLY A 168 -8.90 -27.53 2.76
N LYS A 169 -8.70 -26.33 2.19
CA LYS A 169 -9.44 -25.88 1.01
C LYS A 169 -8.73 -26.26 -0.29
N SER A 170 -9.53 -26.37 -1.35
CA SER A 170 -9.06 -26.72 -2.69
C SER A 170 -9.64 -25.81 -3.75
N LEU A 171 -8.90 -25.67 -4.84
CA LEU A 171 -9.43 -25.14 -6.10
C LEU A 171 -10.38 -26.14 -6.74
N SER A 172 -11.20 -25.65 -7.67
CA SER A 172 -11.89 -26.51 -8.64
C SER A 172 -10.87 -27.26 -9.48
N ASP A 173 -11.16 -28.51 -9.84
CA ASP A 173 -10.37 -29.21 -10.86
C ASP A 173 -10.55 -28.48 -12.20
N GLN A 174 -9.45 -28.02 -12.77
CA GLN A 174 -9.46 -27.10 -13.90
C GLN A 174 -8.38 -27.42 -14.93
N ARG A 175 -8.57 -26.94 -16.16
CA ARG A 175 -7.55 -26.96 -17.21
C ARG A 175 -7.66 -25.75 -18.12
N HIS A 176 -6.61 -25.50 -18.89
CA HIS A 176 -6.50 -24.37 -19.81
C HIS A 176 -6.02 -24.80 -21.18
N SER A 177 -6.63 -24.28 -22.24
CA SER A 177 -6.28 -24.62 -23.62
C SER A 177 -5.20 -23.68 -24.17
N HIS A 178 -5.17 -22.43 -23.72
CA HIS A 178 -4.30 -21.41 -24.30
C HIS A 178 -3.06 -21.07 -23.46
N ARG A 179 -3.05 -21.41 -22.16
CA ARG A 179 -1.91 -21.15 -21.26
C ARG A 179 -1.35 -22.39 -20.57
N SER A 180 -0.05 -22.35 -20.33
CA SER A 180 0.60 -23.21 -19.34
C SER A 180 0.84 -22.43 -18.06
N GLU A 181 1.08 -23.12 -16.97
CA GLU A 181 1.30 -22.49 -15.68
C GLU A 181 2.58 -22.99 -15.02
N HIS A 182 3.23 -22.11 -14.27
CA HIS A 182 4.32 -22.45 -13.37
C HIS A 182 3.94 -22.00 -11.97
N TRP A 183 3.94 -22.92 -11.02
CA TRP A 183 3.57 -22.65 -9.64
C TRP A 183 4.78 -22.85 -8.74
N HIS A 184 4.99 -21.94 -7.79
CA HIS A 184 6.03 -22.00 -6.78
C HIS A 184 5.44 -21.87 -5.38
N VAL A 185 5.65 -22.86 -4.53
CA VAL A 185 5.11 -22.84 -3.15
C VAL A 185 6.00 -21.96 -2.28
N VAL A 186 5.42 -20.92 -1.70
CA VAL A 186 6.10 -19.94 -0.83
C VAL A 186 6.00 -20.34 0.64
N SER A 187 4.82 -20.78 1.08
CA SER A 187 4.57 -21.22 2.46
C SER A 187 3.47 -22.27 2.51
N GLY A 188 3.42 -23.03 3.61
CA GLY A 188 2.47 -24.15 3.75
C GLY A 188 2.77 -25.30 2.79
N SER A 189 1.79 -26.16 2.54
CA SER A 189 1.94 -27.30 1.64
C SER A 189 0.65 -27.54 0.85
N ILE A 190 0.82 -27.85 -0.43
CA ILE A 190 -0.28 -28.17 -1.33
C ILE A 190 -0.12 -29.59 -1.86
N LEU A 191 -1.21 -30.36 -1.87
CA LEU A 191 -1.33 -31.53 -2.72
C LEU A 191 -1.76 -31.06 -4.10
N MET A 192 -0.94 -31.36 -5.11
CA MET A 192 -1.28 -31.12 -6.50
C MET A 192 -1.61 -32.46 -7.17
N GLU A 193 -2.82 -32.54 -7.72
CA GLU A 193 -3.31 -33.65 -8.52
C GLU A 193 -3.28 -33.23 -9.99
N LEU A 194 -2.59 -33.98 -10.84
CA LEU A 194 -2.48 -33.74 -12.28
C LEU A 194 -3.04 -34.93 -13.06
N ASP A 195 -3.89 -34.67 -14.05
CA ASP A 195 -4.45 -35.67 -14.95
C ASP A 195 -4.13 -35.33 -16.41
N TYR A 196 -3.27 -36.17 -17.01
CA TYR A 196 -2.82 -36.07 -18.40
C TYR A 196 -3.71 -36.88 -19.37
N GLY A 197 -4.94 -37.20 -18.95
CA GLY A 197 -5.90 -38.04 -19.67
C GLY A 197 -5.49 -39.51 -19.65
N MET A 198 -5.66 -40.21 -20.79
CA MET A 198 -5.35 -41.64 -20.92
C MET A 198 -3.87 -42.01 -20.69
N LYS A 199 -2.99 -41.03 -20.50
CA LYS A 199 -1.55 -41.25 -20.31
C LYS A 199 -1.24 -41.66 -18.87
N ARG A 200 -1.63 -40.82 -17.91
CA ARG A 200 -1.33 -40.99 -16.47
C ARG A 200 -2.03 -39.93 -15.62
N THR A 201 -2.21 -40.24 -14.35
CA THR A 201 -2.53 -39.30 -13.29
C THR A 201 -1.40 -39.29 -12.26
N GLU A 202 -1.09 -38.14 -11.70
CA GLU A 202 -0.05 -37.95 -10.69
C GLU A 202 -0.60 -37.15 -9.52
N ALA A 203 -0.22 -37.50 -8.29
CA ALA A 203 -0.57 -36.74 -7.10
C ALA A 203 0.69 -36.58 -6.25
N LYS A 204 1.05 -35.34 -5.93
CA LYS A 204 2.27 -35.04 -5.18
C LYS A 204 2.07 -33.84 -4.26
N VAL A 205 2.60 -33.96 -3.04
CA VAL A 205 2.67 -32.84 -2.09
C VAL A 205 3.89 -31.98 -2.41
N TYR A 206 3.68 -30.68 -2.52
CA TYR A 206 4.70 -29.66 -2.72
C TYR A 206 4.85 -28.81 -1.46
N TRP A 207 6.09 -28.56 -1.10
CA TRP A 207 6.54 -27.84 0.09
C TRP A 207 7.19 -26.50 -0.28
N PRO A 208 7.41 -25.59 0.68
CA PRO A 208 8.03 -24.30 0.41
C PRO A 208 9.37 -24.44 -0.32
N GLY A 209 9.57 -23.63 -1.36
CA GLY A 209 10.74 -23.67 -2.23
C GLY A 209 10.65 -24.66 -3.39
N GLN A 210 9.57 -25.45 -3.49
CA GLN A 210 9.35 -26.36 -4.62
C GLN A 210 8.43 -25.75 -5.67
N SER A 211 8.62 -26.16 -6.93
CA SER A 211 7.84 -25.70 -8.06
C SER A 211 7.22 -26.85 -8.86
N ILE A 212 6.15 -26.53 -9.59
CA ILE A 212 5.50 -27.41 -10.55
C ILE A 212 5.15 -26.66 -11.84
N ASP A 213 5.44 -27.29 -12.97
CA ASP A 213 5.00 -26.86 -14.29
C ASP A 213 3.76 -27.64 -14.70
N ILE A 214 2.72 -26.92 -15.14
CA ILE A 214 1.44 -27.45 -15.56
C ILE A 214 1.27 -27.14 -17.06
N PRO A 215 1.45 -28.14 -17.94
CA PRO A 215 1.29 -27.94 -19.38
C PRO A 215 -0.15 -27.62 -19.79
N LYS A 216 -0.30 -27.01 -20.98
CA LYS A 216 -1.60 -26.79 -21.63
C LYS A 216 -2.41 -28.09 -21.71
N GLY A 217 -3.71 -27.99 -21.43
CA GLY A 217 -4.68 -29.09 -21.52
C GLY A 217 -4.64 -30.10 -20.38
N VAL A 218 -3.75 -29.94 -19.40
CA VAL A 218 -3.64 -30.82 -18.23
C VAL A 218 -4.63 -30.41 -17.16
N TRP A 219 -5.48 -31.35 -16.74
CA TRP A 219 -6.35 -31.17 -15.58
C TRP A 219 -5.51 -31.10 -14.33
N HIS A 220 -5.76 -30.11 -13.48
CA HIS A 220 -5.01 -29.91 -12.27
C HIS A 220 -5.89 -29.38 -11.14
N LYS A 221 -5.65 -29.91 -9.94
CA LYS A 221 -6.32 -29.51 -8.71
C LYS A 221 -5.31 -29.38 -7.57
N ALA A 222 -5.31 -28.21 -6.94
CA ALA A 222 -4.49 -27.95 -5.76
C ALA A 222 -5.35 -27.92 -4.50
N THR A 223 -4.91 -28.63 -3.47
CA THR A 223 -5.54 -28.68 -2.14
C THR A 223 -4.51 -28.33 -1.09
N ASN A 224 -4.81 -27.38 -0.20
CA ASN A 224 -3.98 -27.15 0.98
C ASN A 224 -4.14 -28.31 1.96
N VAL A 225 -3.06 -29.05 2.21
CA VAL A 225 -3.02 -30.20 3.13
C VAL A 225 -2.38 -29.87 4.48
N GLY A 226 -1.97 -28.62 4.67
CA GLY A 226 -1.47 -28.09 5.94
C GLY A 226 -2.59 -27.63 6.88
N THR A 227 -2.17 -27.23 8.08
CA THR A 227 -3.05 -26.68 9.14
C THR A 227 -3.14 -25.15 9.10
N GLU A 228 -2.28 -24.50 8.32
CA GLU A 228 -2.24 -23.05 8.12
C GLU A 228 -2.41 -22.71 6.63
N ALA A 229 -2.57 -21.42 6.31
CA ALA A 229 -2.71 -20.98 4.93
C ALA A 229 -1.47 -21.32 4.09
N ALA A 230 -1.67 -21.93 2.92
CA ALA A 230 -0.62 -22.22 1.97
C ALA A 230 -0.57 -21.11 0.91
N LYS A 231 0.62 -20.58 0.63
CA LYS A 231 0.82 -19.51 -0.37
C LYS A 231 1.60 -20.03 -1.56
N VAL A 232 1.13 -19.67 -2.75
CA VAL A 232 1.71 -20.09 -4.03
C VAL A 232 1.84 -18.89 -4.95
N ILE A 233 3.00 -18.74 -5.58
CA ILE A 233 3.14 -17.85 -6.74
C ILE A 233 2.82 -18.65 -7.99
N GLU A 234 1.82 -18.21 -8.71
CA GLU A 234 1.39 -18.76 -9.99
C GLU A 234 1.82 -17.82 -11.11
N VAL A 235 2.43 -18.37 -12.15
CA VAL A 235 2.81 -17.67 -13.37
C VAL A 235 2.07 -18.32 -14.53
N TRP A 236 1.17 -17.57 -15.16
CA TRP A 236 0.52 -17.94 -16.40
C TRP A 236 1.39 -17.53 -17.58
N LEU A 237 1.59 -18.44 -18.54
CA LEU A 237 2.36 -18.22 -19.77
C LEU A 237 1.47 -18.49 -20.99
N GLY A 238 1.22 -17.46 -21.81
CA GLY A 238 0.35 -17.53 -22.99
C GLY A 238 -0.15 -16.15 -23.43
N ASP A 239 -1.07 -16.12 -24.39
CA ASP A 239 -1.57 -14.85 -24.97
C ASP A 239 -3.03 -14.55 -24.57
N ILE A 240 -3.68 -15.47 -23.83
CA ILE A 240 -5.09 -15.38 -23.40
C ILE A 240 -5.18 -15.74 -21.91
N PHE A 241 -5.67 -14.80 -21.09
CA PHE A 241 -5.76 -14.92 -19.63
C PHE A 241 -7.18 -14.73 -19.09
N ASP A 242 -8.18 -14.87 -19.96
CA ASP A 242 -9.59 -14.75 -19.59
C ASP A 242 -10.07 -15.99 -18.80
N GLU A 243 -11.05 -15.79 -17.92
CA GLU A 243 -11.83 -16.87 -17.28
C GLU A 243 -12.47 -17.82 -18.30
N ASN A 244 -12.72 -17.35 -19.52
CA ASN A 244 -13.22 -18.18 -20.62
C ASN A 244 -12.26 -19.30 -21.07
N ASP A 245 -10.95 -19.22 -20.76
CA ASP A 245 -9.99 -20.30 -20.99
C ASP A 245 -9.96 -21.32 -19.81
N ILE A 246 -10.84 -21.18 -18.82
CA ILE A 246 -10.90 -22.08 -17.67
C ILE A 246 -12.05 -23.07 -17.85
N GLU A 247 -11.69 -24.29 -18.23
CA GLU A 247 -12.60 -25.43 -18.15
C GLU A 247 -12.54 -26.02 -16.74
N ARG A 248 -13.70 -26.31 -16.15
CA ARG A 248 -13.82 -26.90 -14.79
C ARG A 248 -14.60 -28.21 -14.85
N ARG A 249 -14.26 -29.16 -13.98
CA ARG A 249 -15.06 -30.37 -13.76
C ARG A 249 -15.24 -30.64 -12.27
N ASP A 250 -16.35 -31.30 -11.94
CA ASP A 250 -16.73 -31.67 -10.57
C ASP A 250 -15.92 -32.87 -10.04
#